data_AF-A0A925TJL2-F1
#
_entry.id   AF-A0A925TJL2-F1
#
_cell.length_a   1.000
_cell.length_b   1.000
_cell.length_c   1.000
_cell.angle_alpha   90.00
_cell.angle_beta   90.00
_cell.angle_gamma   90.00
#
_symmetry.space_group_name_H-M   'P 1'
#
loop_
_entity.id
_entity.type
_entity.pdbx_description
1 polymer ?
#
loop_
_entity_poly.entity_id
_entity_poly.type
_entity_poly.pdbx_seq_one_letter_code
_entity_poly.pdbx_strand_id
1 'polypeptide(L)'
;NTLRLMGEELYRPPNVRGWVGGRLWINSGTLNARRQLVETIFTPVNEDNLNADEQVELVAARSQGLGTFTVTEDRLEKMLASMTPDQITARFVDYFLPVKVSESYRSSVQSFLTGETDKNKQLSRLRNTAVTLLQSPEYQLC
;
A
#
# COMPACT_ATOMS: atom_id res chain seq x y z
N ASN A 1 -3.85 11.11 -11.97
CA ASN A 1 -2.82 10.05 -11.98
C ASN A 1 -1.73 10.43 -10.99
N THR A 2 -1.65 9.73 -9.85
CA THR A 2 -0.71 9.98 -8.75
C THR A 2 0.74 9.71 -9.13
N LEU A 3 1.01 8.70 -9.96
CA LEU A 3 2.35 8.34 -10.43
C LEU A 3 3.00 9.51 -11.18
N ARG A 4 2.27 10.14 -12.11
CA ARG A 4 2.74 11.33 -12.84
C ARG A 4 3.06 12.51 -11.93
N LEU A 5 2.31 12.70 -10.83
CA LEU A 5 2.58 13.77 -9.87
C LEU A 5 3.89 13.56 -9.11
N MET A 6 4.29 12.30 -8.94
CA MET A 6 5.52 11.92 -8.25
C MET A 6 6.72 11.75 -9.20
N GLY A 7 6.51 11.86 -10.51
CA GLY A 7 7.56 11.59 -11.50
C GLY A 7 7.70 10.11 -11.87
N GLU A 8 6.85 9.23 -11.35
CA GLU A 8 6.88 7.77 -11.56
C GLU A 8 6.14 7.32 -12.82
N GLU A 9 6.19 8.11 -13.90
CA GLU A 9 5.54 7.75 -15.16
C GLU A 9 6.35 6.69 -15.90
N LEU A 10 5.72 5.53 -16.18
CA LEU A 10 6.35 4.44 -16.92
C LEU A 10 6.91 4.95 -18.26
N TYR A 11 8.17 4.61 -18.54
CA TYR A 11 8.92 5.03 -19.73
C TYR A 11 9.19 6.54 -19.87
N ARG A 12 8.86 7.36 -18.86
CA ARG A 12 9.13 8.81 -18.87
C ARG A 12 9.71 9.29 -17.54
N PRO A 13 10.83 8.71 -17.06
CA PRO A 13 11.42 9.11 -15.79
C PRO A 13 11.90 10.58 -15.88
N PRO A 14 11.87 11.34 -14.78
CA PRO A 14 12.43 12.68 -14.76
C PRO A 14 13.94 12.62 -14.94
N ASN A 15 14.55 13.68 -15.47
CA ASN A 15 16.00 13.78 -15.46
C ASN A 15 16.55 13.82 -14.02
N VAL A 16 17.83 13.49 -13.82
CA VAL A 16 18.48 13.39 -12.50
C VAL A 16 18.34 14.66 -11.65
N ARG A 17 18.25 15.85 -12.28
CA ARG A 17 17.98 17.13 -11.59
C ARG A 17 16.54 17.30 -11.12
N GLY A 18 15.58 16.65 -11.75
CA GLY A 18 14.16 16.75 -11.40
C GLY A 18 13.83 16.12 -10.04
N TRP A 19 14.73 15.27 -9.54
CA TRP A 19 14.57 14.52 -8.30
C TRP A 19 15.05 15.40 -7.15
N VAL A 20 16.35 15.62 -6.95
CA VAL A 20 16.85 16.40 -5.80
C VAL A 20 16.50 17.88 -5.91
N GLY A 21 15.65 18.39 -5.01
CA GLY A 21 15.26 19.81 -4.96
C GLY A 21 14.40 20.29 -6.14
N GLY A 22 14.03 19.39 -7.04
CA GLY A 22 13.14 19.66 -8.17
C GLY A 22 11.65 19.65 -7.77
N ARG A 23 10.78 20.05 -8.69
CA ARG A 23 9.31 20.03 -8.48
C ARG A 23 8.75 18.63 -8.16
N LEU A 24 9.47 17.59 -8.57
CA LEU A 24 9.10 16.19 -8.35
C LEU A 24 9.79 15.59 -7.10
N TRP A 25 10.64 16.36 -6.40
CA TRP A 25 11.14 15.99 -5.07
C TRP A 25 10.02 15.97 -4.04
N ILE A 26 10.28 15.33 -2.89
CA ILE A 26 9.35 15.31 -1.76
C ILE A 26 9.03 16.73 -1.29
N ASN A 27 7.80 17.16 -1.59
CA ASN A 27 7.11 18.35 -1.09
C ASN A 27 5.69 17.97 -0.64
N SER A 28 4.91 18.93 -0.14
CA SER A 28 3.55 18.67 0.36
C SER A 28 2.62 18.02 -0.68
N GLY A 29 2.75 18.41 -1.96
CA GLY A 29 1.95 17.87 -3.06
C GLY A 29 2.32 16.43 -3.40
N THR A 30 3.62 16.14 -3.55
CA THR A 30 4.09 14.77 -3.81
C THR A 30 3.87 13.85 -2.61
N LEU A 31 3.95 14.35 -1.37
CA LEU A 31 3.64 13.58 -0.17
C LEU A 31 2.16 13.17 -0.13
N ASN A 32 1.25 14.06 -0.50
CA ASN A 32 -0.16 13.73 -0.62
C ASN A 32 -0.40 12.70 -1.74
N ALA A 33 0.28 12.84 -2.89
CA ALA A 33 0.20 11.87 -3.97
C ALA A 33 0.69 10.47 -3.54
N ARG A 34 1.74 10.38 -2.71
CA ARG A 34 2.25 9.14 -2.11
C ARG A 34 1.19 8.48 -1.22
N ARG A 35 0.58 9.24 -0.31
CA ARG A 35 -0.51 8.73 0.55
C ARG A 35 -1.69 8.24 -0.26
N GLN A 36 -2.13 9.03 -1.24
CA GLN A 36 -3.24 8.67 -2.13
C GLN A 36 -2.95 7.39 -2.92
N LEU A 37 -1.71 7.17 -3.37
CA LEU A 37 -1.34 5.92 -4.03
C LEU A 37 -1.56 4.72 -3.10
N VAL A 38 -1.10 4.80 -1.85
CA VAL A 38 -1.30 3.74 -0.86
C VAL A 38 -2.80 3.49 -0.64
N GLU A 39 -3.60 4.53 -0.42
CA GLU A 39 -5.05 4.38 -0.24
C GLU A 39 -5.73 3.72 -1.44
N THR A 40 -5.35 4.12 -2.66
CA THR A 40 -5.89 3.53 -3.89
C THR A 40 -5.58 2.03 -4.00
N ILE A 41 -4.41 1.57 -3.55
CA ILE A 41 -4.04 0.14 -3.57
C ILE A 41 -4.89 -0.68 -2.59
N PHE A 42 -5.37 -0.08 -1.49
CA PHE A 42 -6.22 -0.74 -0.49
C PHE A 42 -7.72 -0.52 -0.71
N THR A 43 -8.10 0.28 -1.70
CA THR A 43 -9.50 0.53 -2.06
C THR A 43 -9.89 -0.37 -3.22
N PRO A 44 -10.92 -1.23 -3.09
CA PRO A 44 -11.40 -2.05 -4.21
C PRO A 44 -11.78 -1.18 -5.42
N VAL A 45 -11.54 -1.71 -6.62
CA VAL A 45 -12.03 -1.07 -7.85
C VAL A 45 -13.55 -1.05 -7.80
N ASN A 46 -14.14 0.14 -7.99
CA ASN A 46 -15.58 0.24 -8.16
C ASN A 46 -15.93 -0.14 -9.61
N GLU A 47 -16.29 -1.41 -9.79
CA GLU A 47 -16.62 -1.96 -11.11
C GLU A 47 -17.89 -1.33 -11.69
N ASP A 48 -18.83 -0.86 -10.86
CA ASP A 48 -20.06 -0.22 -11.32
C ASP A 48 -19.79 1.10 -12.08
N ASN A 49 -18.61 1.69 -11.89
CA ASN A 49 -18.19 2.91 -12.58
C ASN A 49 -17.48 2.64 -13.92
N LEU A 50 -17.22 1.38 -14.28
CA LEU A 50 -16.52 1.04 -15.51
C LEU A 50 -17.46 1.15 -16.72
N ASN A 51 -16.93 1.61 -17.85
CA ASN A 51 -17.64 1.62 -19.11
C ASN A 51 -17.71 0.22 -19.74
N ALA A 52 -18.48 0.07 -20.83
CA ALA A 52 -18.71 -1.23 -21.47
C ALA A 52 -17.43 -1.91 -21.97
N ASP A 53 -16.49 -1.15 -22.52
CA ASP A 53 -15.22 -1.70 -23.02
C ASP A 53 -14.32 -2.13 -21.85
N GLU A 54 -14.23 -1.31 -20.80
CA GLU A 54 -13.48 -1.61 -19.57
C GLU A 54 -14.01 -2.88 -18.87
N GLN A 55 -15.34 -3.08 -18.87
CA GLN A 55 -15.96 -4.29 -18.32
C GLN A 55 -15.56 -5.54 -19.11
N VAL A 56 -15.55 -5.47 -20.45
CA VAL A 56 -15.11 -6.57 -21.31
C VAL A 56 -13.63 -6.90 -21.06
N GLU A 57 -12.78 -5.86 -20.97
CA GLU A 57 -11.35 -6.03 -20.66
C GLU A 57 -11.13 -6.66 -19.28
N LEU A 58 -11.88 -6.24 -18.26
CA LEU A 58 -11.79 -6.79 -16.91
C LEU A 58 -12.16 -8.28 -16.87
N VAL A 59 -13.24 -8.66 -17.55
CA VAL A 59 -13.66 -10.07 -17.67
C VAL A 59 -12.60 -10.89 -18.40
N ALA A 60 -12.05 -10.36 -19.50
CA ALA A 60 -10.98 -11.01 -20.25
C ALA A 60 -9.72 -11.21 -19.37
N ALA A 61 -9.29 -10.18 -18.64
CA ALA A 61 -8.17 -10.25 -17.70
C ALA A 61 -8.39 -11.34 -16.64
N ARG A 62 -9.57 -11.37 -16.02
CA ARG A 62 -9.92 -12.38 -15.01
C ARG A 62 -9.92 -13.80 -15.55
N SER A 63 -10.39 -14.00 -16.79
CA SER A 63 -10.34 -15.31 -17.45
C SER A 63 -8.92 -15.84 -17.65
N GLN A 64 -7.93 -14.93 -17.70
CA GLN A 64 -6.49 -15.24 -17.78
C GLN A 64 -5.82 -15.35 -16.40
N GLY A 65 -6.58 -15.24 -15.30
CA GLY A 65 -6.06 -15.23 -13.94
C GLY A 65 -5.48 -13.88 -13.50
N LEU A 66 -5.65 -12.81 -14.29
CA LEU A 66 -5.26 -11.45 -13.94
C LEU A 66 -6.44 -10.76 -13.24
N GLY A 67 -6.36 -10.61 -11.91
CA GLY A 67 -7.47 -10.01 -11.16
C GLY A 67 -7.12 -9.34 -9.83
N THR A 68 -5.85 -9.40 -9.40
CA THR A 68 -5.41 -8.80 -8.14
C THR A 68 -4.81 -7.41 -8.37
N PHE A 69 -5.69 -6.45 -8.68
CA PHE A 69 -5.30 -5.05 -8.92
C PHE A 69 -5.07 -4.26 -7.62
N THR A 70 -5.68 -4.73 -6.53
CA THR A 70 -5.68 -4.10 -5.20
C THR A 70 -5.40 -5.14 -4.11
N VAL A 71 -5.14 -4.69 -2.89
CA VAL A 71 -5.05 -5.56 -1.72
C VAL A 71 -6.47 -5.91 -1.28
N THR A 72 -6.88 -7.15 -1.53
CA THR A 72 -8.22 -7.65 -1.21
C THR A 72 -8.38 -7.99 0.27
N GLU A 73 -9.63 -7.95 0.75
CA GLU A 73 -9.98 -8.38 2.11
C GLU A 73 -9.65 -9.86 2.34
N ASP A 74 -10.03 -10.75 1.40
CA ASP A 74 -9.69 -12.17 1.43
C ASP A 74 -8.17 -12.42 1.60
N ARG A 75 -7.32 -11.62 0.96
CA ARG A 75 -5.86 -11.72 1.13
C ARG A 75 -5.42 -11.39 2.56
N LEU A 76 -6.01 -10.35 3.15
CA LEU A 76 -5.71 -9.92 4.52
C LEU A 76 -6.29 -10.90 5.56
N GLU A 77 -7.48 -11.46 5.32
CA GLU A 77 -8.08 -12.51 6.16
C GLU A 77 -7.22 -13.77 6.17
N LYS A 78 -6.77 -14.24 5.01
CA LYS A 78 -5.83 -15.36 4.90
C LYS A 78 -4.55 -15.11 5.66
N MET A 79 -4.06 -13.87 5.67
CA MET A 79 -2.88 -13.49 6.42
C MET A 79 -3.11 -13.57 7.94
N LEU A 80 -4.25 -13.07 8.44
CA LEU A 80 -4.64 -13.23 9.86
C LEU A 80 -4.80 -14.69 10.26
N ALA A 81 -5.35 -15.52 9.37
CA ALA A 81 -5.58 -16.94 9.65
C ALA A 81 -4.29 -17.78 9.65
N SER A 82 -3.24 -17.33 8.95
CA SER A 82 -2.02 -18.12 8.73
C SER A 82 -0.80 -17.64 9.49
N MET A 83 -0.84 -16.45 10.09
CA MET A 83 0.32 -15.82 10.75
C MET A 83 -0.04 -15.29 12.13
N THR A 84 0.89 -15.42 13.09
CA THR A 84 0.77 -14.76 14.39
C THR A 84 0.99 -13.24 14.25
N PRO A 85 0.53 -12.41 15.21
CA PRO A 85 0.81 -10.98 15.19
C PRO A 85 2.29 -10.65 15.05
N ASP A 86 3.18 -11.39 15.72
CA ASP A 86 4.63 -11.20 15.67
C ASP A 86 5.19 -11.47 14.27
N GLN A 87 4.70 -12.54 13.62
CA GLN A 87 5.08 -12.87 12.24
C GLN A 87 4.59 -11.81 11.26
N ILE A 88 3.38 -11.27 11.46
CA ILE A 88 2.83 -10.17 10.66
C ILE A 88 3.67 -8.91 10.84
N THR A 89 3.96 -8.52 12.08
CA THR A 89 4.81 -7.38 12.38
C THR A 89 6.18 -7.53 11.75
N ALA A 90 6.82 -8.70 11.87
CA ALA A 90 8.09 -8.98 11.22
C ALA A 90 7.99 -8.83 9.71
N ARG A 91 7.01 -9.47 9.08
CA ARG A 91 6.80 -9.36 7.64
C ARG A 91 6.62 -7.91 7.18
N PHE A 92 5.80 -7.10 7.87
CA PHE A 92 5.58 -5.71 7.47
C PHE A 92 6.84 -4.86 7.62
N VAL A 93 7.51 -4.95 8.76
CA VAL A 93 8.70 -4.15 9.03
C VAL A 93 9.86 -4.55 8.12
N ASP A 94 10.10 -5.86 7.96
CA ASP A 94 11.25 -6.37 7.21
C ASP A 94 11.06 -6.26 5.69
N TYR A 95 9.81 -6.22 5.21
CA TYR A 95 9.51 -6.11 3.78
C TYR A 95 9.27 -4.67 3.33
N PHE A 96 8.54 -3.86 4.11
CA PHE A 96 8.25 -2.48 3.70
C PHE A 96 9.39 -1.52 3.99
N LEU A 97 10.14 -1.70 5.09
CA LEU A 97 11.13 -0.72 5.50
C LEU A 97 12.52 -1.12 4.99
N PRO A 98 13.26 -0.20 4.35
CA PRO A 98 14.59 -0.48 3.80
C PRO A 98 15.68 -0.60 4.88
N VAL A 99 15.33 -0.28 6.14
CA VAL A 99 16.26 -0.26 7.27
C VAL A 99 15.77 -1.19 8.38
N LYS A 100 16.72 -1.76 9.11
CA LYS A 100 16.40 -2.49 10.34
C LYS A 100 15.88 -1.51 11.39
N VAL A 101 14.65 -1.73 11.85
CA VAL A 101 14.05 -0.92 12.92
C VAL A 101 14.53 -1.34 14.31
N SER A 102 14.38 -0.44 15.28
CA SER A 102 14.62 -0.75 16.69
C SER A 102 13.56 -1.71 17.25
N GLU A 103 13.89 -2.37 18.36
CA GLU A 103 12.92 -3.21 19.07
C GLU A 103 11.72 -2.41 19.59
N SER A 104 11.95 -1.16 20.03
CA SER A 104 10.88 -0.26 20.46
C SER A 104 9.91 0.08 19.33
N TYR A 105 10.40 0.28 18.11
CA TYR A 105 9.56 0.52 16.94
C TYR A 105 8.76 -0.72 16.59
N ARG A 106 9.40 -1.90 16.59
CA ARG A 106 8.74 -3.20 16.37
C ARG A 106 7.62 -3.44 17.39
N SER A 107 7.89 -3.20 18.67
CA SER A 107 6.88 -3.31 19.75
C SER A 107 5.72 -2.33 19.55
N SER A 108 5.99 -1.11 19.05
CA SER A 108 4.94 -0.12 18.77
C SER A 108 4.04 -0.56 17.62
N VAL A 109 4.61 -1.10 16.54
CA VAL A 109 3.85 -1.65 15.40
C VAL A 109 3.00 -2.84 15.84
N GLN A 110 3.58 -3.76 16.63
CA GLN A 110 2.87 -4.92 17.15
C GLN A 110 1.72 -4.49 18.08
N SER A 111 1.97 -3.55 19.00
CA SER A 111 0.96 -3.01 19.90
C SER A 111 -0.16 -2.30 19.14
N PHE A 112 0.17 -1.59 18.06
CA PHE A 112 -0.85 -1.05 17.18
C PHE A 112 -1.66 -2.18 16.54
N LEU A 113 -1.02 -3.16 15.90
CA LEU A 113 -1.68 -4.29 15.26
C LEU A 113 -2.64 -5.05 16.19
N THR A 114 -2.24 -5.31 17.44
CA THR A 114 -3.00 -6.11 18.41
C THR A 114 -3.92 -5.31 19.31
N GLY A 115 -3.93 -3.97 19.20
CA GLY A 115 -4.75 -3.09 20.02
C GLY A 115 -6.26 -3.17 19.78
N GLU A 116 -6.73 -4.06 18.92
CA GLU A 116 -8.15 -4.30 18.62
C GLU A 116 -8.54 -5.74 18.97
N THR A 117 -9.59 -5.90 19.77
CA THR A 117 -10.07 -7.19 20.27
C THR A 117 -11.33 -7.68 19.57
N ASP A 118 -12.08 -6.77 18.92
CA ASP A 118 -13.23 -7.14 18.10
C ASP A 118 -12.76 -7.79 16.79
N LYS A 119 -13.12 -9.07 16.61
CA LYS A 119 -12.78 -9.85 15.41
C LYS A 119 -13.21 -9.15 14.12
N ASN A 120 -14.33 -8.43 14.14
CA ASN A 120 -14.84 -7.73 12.96
C ASN A 120 -13.97 -6.51 12.58
N LYS A 121 -13.17 -6.00 13.53
CA LYS A 121 -12.30 -4.82 13.34
C LYS A 121 -10.84 -5.19 13.18
N GLN A 122 -10.43 -6.42 13.50
CA GLN A 122 -9.06 -6.90 13.32
C GLN A 122 -8.58 -6.78 11.87
N LEU A 123 -9.44 -7.06 10.89
CA LEU A 123 -9.13 -6.90 9.47
C LEU A 123 -8.81 -5.44 9.11
N SER A 124 -9.65 -4.52 9.56
CA SER A 124 -9.44 -3.07 9.41
C SER A 124 -8.16 -2.64 10.12
N ARG A 125 -7.87 -3.18 11.30
CA ARG A 125 -6.64 -2.89 12.04
C ARG A 125 -5.38 -3.37 11.31
N LEU A 126 -5.41 -4.57 10.74
CA LEU A 126 -4.33 -5.09 9.91
C LEU A 126 -4.09 -4.18 8.69
N ARG A 127 -5.17 -3.82 7.97
CA ARG A 127 -5.11 -2.88 6.85
C ARG A 127 -4.47 -1.56 7.27
N ASN A 128 -4.97 -0.95 8.35
CA ASN A 128 -4.48 0.34 8.84
C ASN A 128 -3.02 0.26 9.28
N THR A 129 -2.57 -0.88 9.82
CA THR A 129 -1.15 -1.09 10.18
C THR A 129 -0.28 -1.06 8.93
N ALA A 130 -0.67 -1.78 7.87
CA ALA A 130 0.05 -1.77 6.60
C ALA A 130 0.06 -0.37 5.95
N VAL A 131 -1.10 0.29 5.87
CA VAL A 131 -1.24 1.64 5.30
C VAL A 131 -0.38 2.64 6.08
N THR A 132 -0.40 2.59 7.42
CA THR A 132 0.40 3.50 8.27
C THR A 132 1.89 3.33 8.01
N LEU A 133 2.37 2.09 7.89
CA LEU A 133 3.78 1.82 7.57
C LEU A 133 4.13 2.32 6.16
N LEU A 134 3.30 2.07 5.17
CA LEU A 134 3.51 2.53 3.79
C LEU A 134 3.38 4.06 3.62
N GLN A 135 2.80 4.74 4.61
CA GLN A 135 2.73 6.21 4.66
C GLN A 135 3.75 6.82 5.64
N SER A 136 4.55 5.99 6.31
CA SER A 136 5.57 6.44 7.26
C SER A 136 6.79 7.04 6.53
N PRO A 137 7.55 7.94 7.18
CA PRO A 137 8.80 8.45 6.63
C PRO A 137 9.85 7.36 6.37
N GLU A 138 9.79 6.26 7.11
CA GLU A 138 10.70 5.12 6.96
C GLU A 138 10.45 4.36 5.66
N TYR A 139 9.22 4.41 5.12
CA TYR A 139 8.91 3.83 3.82
C TYR A 139 9.37 4.74 2.69
N GLN A 140 10.33 4.26 1.91
CA GLN A 140 10.87 4.95 0.75
C GLN A 140 10.19 4.42 -0.51
N LEU A 141 9.09 5.08 -0.93
CA LEU A 141 8.56 4.88 -2.28
C LEU A 141 9.61 5.44 -3.26
N CYS A 142 10.35 4.53 -3.89
CA CYS A 142 11.40 4.83 -4.87
C CYS A 142 10.86 5.70 -6.01
#